data_AF-A0A1A6GBX2-F1
#
_entry.id   AF-A0A1A6GBX2-F1
#
_cell.length_a   1.000
_cell.length_b   1.000
_cell.length_c   1.000
_cell.angle_alpha   90.00
_cell.angle_beta   90.00
_cell.angle_gamma   90.00
#
_symmetry.space_group_name_H-M   'P 1'
#
loop_
_entity.id
_entity.type
_entity.pdbx_description
1 polymer ?
#
loop_
_entity_poly.entity_id
_entity_poly.type
_entity_poly.pdbx_seq_one_letter_code
_entity_poly.pdbx_strand_id
1 'polypeptide(L)'
;YNFSHRIDHLSFGELVPGIINPLDGTEKIAVDHNQMFQYFITVVPTKLHTYKISADTHQFSVTERERIINHAAGSHGVSGIFMKYDLSSLMVTVTEEHMPFWQF
;
A
#
# COMPACT_ATOMS: atom_id res chain seq x y z
N TYR A 1 7.87 15.61 20.45
CA TYR A 1 7.78 14.26 19.85
C TYR A 1 8.27 14.31 18.41
N ASN A 2 9.02 13.32 17.95
CA ASN A 2 9.48 13.26 16.56
C ASN A 2 8.74 12.11 15.85
N PHE A 3 8.00 12.43 14.79
CA PHE A 3 7.25 11.46 13.98
C PHE A 3 7.92 11.15 12.64
N SER A 4 9.19 11.49 12.48
CA SER A 4 9.99 11.05 11.32
C SER A 4 10.08 9.53 11.33
N HIS A 5 9.88 8.91 10.18
CA HIS A 5 9.85 7.45 10.06
C HIS A 5 10.24 7.00 8.65
N ARG A 6 10.69 5.75 8.57
CA ARG A 6 10.91 5.04 7.32
C ARG A 6 10.08 3.77 7.34
N ILE A 7 9.42 3.49 6.23
CA ILE A 7 8.70 2.24 6.00
C ILE A 7 9.66 1.34 5.24
N ASP A 8 10.26 0.37 5.95
CA ASP A 8 11.19 -0.57 5.32
C ASP A 8 10.46 -1.53 4.39
N HIS A 9 9.32 -2.06 4.86
CA HIS A 9 8.49 -2.97 4.09
C HIS A 9 7.03 -2.93 4.56
N LEU A 10 6.09 -2.88 3.62
CA LEU A 10 4.66 -3.03 3.87
C LEU A 10 4.01 -3.88 2.77
N SER A 11 3.44 -5.00 3.15
CA SER A 11 2.79 -5.94 2.23
C SER A 11 1.53 -6.56 2.86
N PHE A 12 0.68 -7.11 2.01
CA PHE A 12 -0.56 -7.79 2.42
C PHE A 12 -0.60 -9.21 1.83
N GLY A 13 -0.82 -10.21 2.69
CA GLY A 13 -0.91 -11.61 2.28
C GLY A 13 0.44 -12.26 1.97
N GLU A 14 0.45 -13.17 0.99
CA GLU A 14 1.63 -13.96 0.66
C GLU A 14 2.62 -13.19 -0.23
N LEU A 15 3.91 -13.32 0.10
CA LEU A 15 4.99 -12.69 -0.65
C LEU A 15 5.27 -13.47 -1.92
N VAL A 16 4.94 -12.88 -3.06
CA VAL A 16 5.26 -13.44 -4.37
C VAL A 16 6.45 -12.68 -4.98
N PRO A 17 7.46 -13.39 -5.53
CA PRO A 17 8.60 -12.75 -6.17
C PRO A 17 8.16 -11.81 -7.31
N GLY A 18 8.68 -10.59 -7.31
CA GLY A 18 8.41 -9.59 -8.35
C GLY A 18 7.29 -8.59 -8.02
N ILE A 19 6.62 -8.71 -6.87
CA ILE A 19 5.70 -7.68 -6.40
C ILE A 19 6.52 -6.53 -5.78
N ILE A 20 6.33 -5.32 -6.31
CA ILE A 20 6.91 -4.09 -5.76
C ILE A 20 5.81 -3.37 -5.00
N ASN A 21 5.95 -3.22 -3.69
CA ASN A 21 4.98 -2.51 -2.88
C ASN A 21 5.24 -0.99 -2.91
N PRO A 22 4.20 -0.14 -3.06
CA PRO A 22 4.37 1.30 -3.20
C PRO A 22 5.04 2.02 -2.02
N LEU A 23 4.97 1.45 -0.81
CA LEU A 23 5.50 2.06 0.41
C LEU A 23 6.87 1.51 0.84
N ASP A 24 7.42 0.53 0.11
CA ASP A 24 8.71 -0.06 0.48
C ASP A 24 9.84 0.96 0.27
N GLY A 25 10.57 1.23 1.34
CA GLY A 25 11.67 2.19 1.35
C GLY A 25 11.26 3.65 1.48
N THR A 26 9.98 3.96 1.68
CA THR A 26 9.50 5.35 1.80
C THR A 26 9.93 5.97 3.12
N GLU A 27 10.53 7.16 3.06
CA GLU A 27 10.96 7.93 4.23
C GLU A 27 10.19 9.26 4.35
N LYS A 28 9.79 9.60 5.57
CA LYS A 28 9.15 10.87 5.91
C LYS A 28 9.86 11.53 7.08
N ILE A 29 10.14 12.81 6.93
CA ILE A 29 10.75 13.64 7.98
C ILE A 29 9.67 14.56 8.54
N ALA A 30 9.44 14.49 9.85
CA ALA A 30 8.53 15.39 10.54
C ALA A 30 9.21 16.76 10.72
N VAL A 31 8.58 17.79 10.16
CA VAL A 31 9.05 19.19 10.28
C VAL A 31 8.60 19.78 11.62
N ASP A 32 7.46 19.32 12.15
CA ASP A 32 6.90 19.77 13.42
C ASP A 32 6.62 18.61 14.38
N HIS A 33 6.69 18.88 15.68
CA HIS A 33 6.43 17.89 16.73
C HIS A 33 4.95 17.45 16.81
N ASN A 34 4.04 18.24 16.26
CA ASN A 34 2.60 17.99 16.20
C ASN A 34 2.16 17.53 14.80
N GLN A 35 3.07 16.93 14.02
CA GLN A 35 2.74 16.44 12.68
C GLN A 35 1.95 15.14 12.73
N MET A 36 0.94 15.05 11.86
CA MET A 36 0.12 13.87 11.62
C MET A 36 0.42 13.34 10.22
N PHE A 37 0.76 12.06 10.13
CA PHE A 37 0.91 11.31 8.88
C PHE A 37 -0.22 10.29 8.77
N GLN A 38 -0.91 10.26 7.64
CA GLN A 38 -1.98 9.31 7.35
C GLN A 38 -1.71 8.64 6.01
N TYR A 39 -1.69 7.31 6.03
CA TYR A 39 -1.59 6.46 4.86
C TYR A 39 -2.93 5.79 4.64
N PHE A 40 -3.61 6.15 3.56
CA PHE A 40 -4.84 5.51 3.12
C PHE A 40 -4.47 4.45 2.08
N ILE A 41 -4.59 3.20 2.47
CA ILE A 41 -4.20 2.04 1.71
C ILE A 41 -5.46 1.36 1.20
N THR A 42 -5.55 1.14 -0.11
CA THR A 42 -6.64 0.37 -0.71
C THR A 42 -6.08 -0.92 -1.27
N VAL A 43 -6.48 -2.05 -0.69
CA VAL A 43 -5.97 -3.38 -1.02
C VAL A 43 -6.91 -4.06 -2.00
N VAL A 44 -6.36 -4.60 -3.09
CA VAL A 44 -7.05 -5.30 -4.16
C VAL A 44 -6.57 -6.76 -4.20
N PRO A 45 -7.44 -7.73 -3.84
CA PRO A 45 -7.12 -9.14 -3.98
C PRO A 45 -6.86 -9.50 -5.45
N THR A 46 -5.72 -10.14 -5.71
CA THR A 46 -5.28 -10.54 -7.05
C THR A 46 -4.97 -12.03 -7.08
N LYS A 47 -5.73 -12.79 -7.87
CA LYS A 47 -5.46 -14.20 -8.13
C LYS A 47 -4.55 -14.33 -9.33
N LEU A 48 -3.37 -14.90 -9.12
CA LEU A 48 -2.45 -15.27 -10.19
C LEU A 48 -2.64 -16.73 -10.53
N HIS A 49 -2.96 -17.00 -11.80
CA HIS A 49 -3.01 -18.34 -12.38
C HIS A 49 -2.05 -18.39 -13.57
N THR A 50 -0.81 -18.80 -13.29
CA THR A 50 0.27 -18.99 -14.25
C THR A 50 0.61 -20.48 -14.33
N TYR A 51 1.27 -20.94 -15.38
CA TYR A 51 1.59 -22.37 -15.58
C TYR A 51 2.38 -23.01 -14.44
N LYS A 52 3.15 -22.21 -13.68
CA LYS A 52 4.00 -22.67 -12.57
C LYS A 52 3.50 -22.28 -11.19
N ILE A 53 2.66 -21.25 -11.08
CA ILE A 53 2.31 -20.63 -9.81
C ILE A 53 0.82 -20.31 -9.80
N SER A 54 0.13 -20.81 -8.79
CA SER A 54 -1.19 -20.30 -8.40
C SER A 54 -1.04 -19.71 -7.01
N ALA A 55 -1.25 -18.39 -6.89
CA ALA A 55 -1.05 -17.66 -5.65
C ALA A 55 -2.10 -16.57 -5.47
N ASP A 56 -2.58 -16.42 -4.24
CA ASP A 56 -3.46 -15.33 -3.84
C ASP A 56 -2.58 -14.17 -3.36
N THR A 57 -2.44 -13.18 -4.21
CA THR A 57 -1.64 -11.98 -3.96
C THR A 57 -2.52 -10.78 -3.66
N HIS A 58 -1.93 -9.73 -3.09
CA HIS A 58 -2.64 -8.50 -2.85
C HIS A 58 -1.83 -7.35 -3.43
N GLN A 59 -2.41 -6.67 -4.40
CA GLN A 59 -1.91 -5.39 -4.86
C GLN A 59 -2.54 -4.30 -4.00
N PHE A 60 -1.86 -3.18 -3.79
CA PHE A 60 -2.48 -2.07 -3.09
C PHE A 60 -2.03 -0.74 -3.65
N SER A 61 -2.89 0.27 -3.52
CA SER A 61 -2.55 1.65 -3.78
C SER A 61 -2.49 2.42 -2.47
N VAL A 62 -1.73 3.51 -2.46
CA VAL A 62 -1.55 4.34 -1.27
C VAL A 62 -1.78 5.80 -1.60
N THR A 63 -2.56 6.46 -0.76
CA THR A 63 -2.71 7.91 -0.72
C THR A 63 -2.17 8.42 0.60
N GLU A 64 -1.18 9.29 0.54
CA GLU A 64 -0.54 9.87 1.71
C GLU A 64 -1.17 11.23 2.03
N ARG A 65 -1.37 11.52 3.31
CA ARG A 65 -1.81 12.83 3.78
C ARG A 65 -1.03 13.21 5.02
N GLU A 66 -0.37 14.35 4.93
CA GLU A 66 0.31 14.97 6.05
C GLU A 66 -0.37 16.29 6.44
N ARG A 67 -0.44 16.55 7.74
CA ARG A 67 -0.84 17.87 8.25
C ARG A 67 -0.21 18.15 9.59
N ILE A 68 -0.02 19.43 9.89
CA ILE A 68 0.40 19.89 11.21
C ILE A 68 -0.84 20.13 12.07
N ILE A 69 -0.85 19.58 13.28
CA ILE A 69 -1.91 19.78 14.26
C ILE A 69 -1.62 21.07 15.04
N ASN A 70 -2.60 21.97 15.04
CA ASN A 70 -2.52 23.23 15.75
C ASN A 70 -3.91 23.57 16.30
N HIS A 71 -4.12 23.24 17.58
CA HIS A 71 -5.38 23.47 18.28
C HIS A 71 -5.75 24.96 18.35
N ALA A 72 -4.76 25.85 18.45
CA ALA A 72 -4.99 27.29 18.48
C ALA A 72 -5.47 27.85 17.13
N ALA A 73 -5.07 27.22 16.01
CA ALA A 73 -5.53 27.56 14.66
C ALA A 73 -6.76 26.75 14.20
N GLY A 74 -7.43 26.03 15.11
CA GLY A 74 -8.59 25.20 14.80
C GLY A 74 -8.30 23.84 14.18
N SER A 75 -7.03 23.51 13.92
CA SER A 75 -6.60 22.19 13.43
C SER A 75 -6.55 21.21 14.61
N HIS A 76 -7.72 20.66 14.94
CA HIS A 76 -7.87 19.63 15.97
C HIS A 76 -7.52 18.25 15.39
N GLY A 77 -6.81 17.44 16.16
CA GLY A 77 -6.42 16.08 15.81
C GLY A 77 -5.39 15.54 16.79
N VAL A 78 -4.97 14.30 16.57
CA VAL A 78 -3.91 13.66 17.35
C VAL A 78 -2.69 13.52 16.45
N SER A 79 -1.56 14.11 16.85
CA SER A 79 -0.30 13.92 16.13
C SER A 79 0.14 12.45 16.21
N GLY A 80 0.65 11.91 15.11
CA GLY A 80 0.97 10.48 15.03
C GLY A 80 1.03 9.97 13.61
N ILE A 81 1.38 8.69 13.50
CA ILE A 81 1.45 7.95 12.24
C ILE A 81 0.26 7.00 12.20
N PHE A 82 -0.57 7.12 11.18
CA PHE A 82 -1.80 6.34 11.03
C PHE A 82 -1.77 5.56 9.72
N MET A 83 -1.90 4.25 9.81
CA MET A 83 -2.09 3.34 8.68
C MET A 83 -3.57 2.96 8.64
N LYS A 84 -4.27 3.33 7.57
CA LYS A 84 -5.68 3.00 7.36
C LYS A 84 -5.78 2.16 6.11
N TYR A 85 -6.27 0.95 6.23
CA TYR A 85 -6.46 0.06 5.09
C TYR A 85 -7.95 -0.20 4.86
N ASP A 86 -8.32 -0.31 3.59
CA ASP A 86 -9.64 -0.76 3.14
C ASP A 86 -9.48 -1.82 2.04
N LEU A 87 -10.39 -2.77 2.00
CA LEU A 87 -10.40 -3.85 1.01
C LEU A 87 -11.31 -3.47 -0.14
N SER A 88 -10.79 -3.50 -1.36
CA SER A 88 -11.59 -3.36 -2.57
C SER A 88 -12.55 -4.53 -2.68
N SER A 89 -13.79 -4.24 -3.08
CA SER A 89 -14.78 -5.26 -3.43
C SER A 89 -14.49 -5.93 -4.77
N LEU A 90 -13.52 -5.42 -5.52
CA LEU A 90 -13.09 -5.97 -6.81
C LEU A 90 -11.93 -6.95 -6.59
N MET A 91 -12.00 -8.10 -7.29
CA MET A 91 -10.92 -9.07 -7.38
C MET A 91 -10.38 -9.08 -8.80
N VAL A 92 -9.06 -9.04 -8.93
CA VAL A 92 -8.36 -9.14 -10.22
C VAL A 92 -7.90 -10.58 -10.41
N THR A 93 -8.19 -11.16 -11.57
CA THR A 93 -7.68 -12.50 -11.94
C THR A 93 -6.76 -12.36 -13.14
N VAL A 94 -5.52 -12.81 -13.01
CA VAL A 94 -4.52 -12.82 -14.07
C VAL A 94 -4.30 -14.25 -14.52
N THR A 95 -4.63 -14.54 -15.78
CA THR A 95 -4.44 -15.85 -16.42
C THR A 95 -3.44 -15.73 -17.55
N GLU A 96 -2.50 -16.68 -17.63
CA GLU A 96 -1.58 -16.80 -18.75
C GLU A 96 -2.16 -17.74 -19.81
N GLU A 97 -2.42 -17.24 -21.02
CA GLU A 97 -2.81 -18.05 -22.18
C GLU A 97 -1.68 -18.09 -23.22
N HIS A 98 -1.32 -19.29 -23.67
CA HIS A 98 -0.35 -19.49 -24.75
C HIS A 98 -1.08 -19.79 -26.06
N MET A 99 -0.74 -19.08 -27.13
CA MET A 99 -1.23 -19.44 -28.46
C MET A 99 -0.65 -20.79 -28.89
N PRO A 100 -1.47 -21.74 -29.36
CA PRO A 100 -0.96 -23.00 -29.89
C PRO A 100 -0.10 -22.75 -31.12
N PHE A 101 1.07 -23.39 -31.18
CA PHE A 101 2.05 -23.29 -32.27
C PHE A 101 1.53 -23.69 -33.67
N TRP A 102 0.27 -24.13 -33.80
CA TRP A 102 -0.32 -24.70 -35.01
C TRP A 102 -1.53 -23.95 -35.55
N GLN A 103 -1.69 -22.67 -35.21
CA GLN A 103 -2.78 -21.84 -35.74
C GLN A 103 -2.24 -20.77 -36.69
N PHE A 104 -2.07 -21.17 -37.95
CA PHE A 104 -1.94 -20.28 -39.12
C PHE A 104 -3.20 -20.40 -39.98
#